data_AF-A0A1Q2CX32-F1
#
_entry.id   AF-A0A1Q2CX32-F1
#
_cell.length_a   1.000
_cell.length_b   1.000
_cell.length_c   1.000
_cell.angle_alpha   90.00
_cell.angle_beta   90.00
_cell.angle_gamma   90.00
#
_symmetry.space_group_name_H-M   'P 1'
#
loop_
_entity.id
_entity.type
_entity.pdbx_description
1 polymer ?
#
loop_
_entity_poly.entity_id
_entity_poly.type
_entity_poly.pdbx_seq_one_letter_code
_entity_poly.pdbx_strand_id
1 'polypeptide(L)'
;MTTFEPSTWKKAGEVMNTAADDMYRSAYAVITAQPLTAKSSSPIDAAAVAGDALCNVPWHQLVAAANEGMTTTATKMVATGTDYAATEEAAASTRFWS
;
A
#
# COMPACT_ATOMS: atom_id res chain seq x y z
N MET A 1 16.53 3.51 -25.09
CA MET A 1 15.11 3.13 -24.93
C MET A 1 15.10 1.89 -24.05
N THR A 2 14.61 1.95 -22.82
CA THR A 2 14.47 0.76 -21.98
C THR A 2 13.31 -0.06 -22.53
N THR A 3 13.58 -1.28 -22.99
CA THR A 3 12.56 -2.20 -23.51
C THR A 3 11.54 -2.48 -22.42
N PHE A 4 10.25 -2.28 -22.74
CA PHE A 4 9.16 -2.64 -21.84
C PHE A 4 9.03 -4.17 -21.80
N GLU A 5 9.12 -4.75 -20.61
CA GLU A 5 8.97 -6.19 -20.41
C GLU A 5 7.78 -6.45 -19.47
N PRO A 6 6.67 -7.02 -19.97
CA PRO A 6 5.42 -7.19 -19.21
C PRO A 6 5.57 -8.06 -17.96
N SER A 7 6.35 -9.13 -18.05
CA SER A 7 6.66 -10.05 -16.94
C SER A 7 7.36 -9.33 -15.79
N THR A 8 8.27 -8.42 -16.12
CA THR A 8 9.02 -7.59 -15.15
C THR A 8 8.07 -6.63 -14.43
N TRP A 9 7.13 -6.00 -15.12
CA TRP A 9 6.12 -5.13 -14.50
C TRP A 9 5.18 -5.89 -13.58
N LYS A 10 4.67 -7.05 -14.03
CA LYS A 10 3.82 -7.90 -13.20
C LYS A 10 4.54 -8.34 -11.91
N LYS A 11 5.76 -8.86 -12.05
CA LYS A 11 6.57 -9.32 -10.91
C LYS A 11 6.89 -8.18 -9.94
N ALA A 12 7.23 -7.00 -10.44
CA ALA A 12 7.49 -5.85 -9.59
C ALA A 12 6.24 -5.38 -8.84
N GLY A 13 5.06 -5.46 -9.46
CA GLY A 13 3.78 -5.22 -8.79
C GLY A 13 3.49 -6.25 -7.69
N GLU A 14 3.74 -7.54 -7.94
CA GLU A 14 3.60 -8.60 -6.93
C GLU A 14 4.53 -8.37 -5.72
N VAL A 15 5.80 -8.02 -5.97
CA VAL A 15 6.76 -7.66 -4.91
C VAL A 15 6.27 -6.45 -4.10
N MET A 16 5.70 -5.45 -4.76
CA MET A 16 5.18 -4.26 -4.09
C MET A 16 3.95 -4.57 -3.22
N ASN A 17 3.08 -5.50 -3.65
CA ASN A 17 1.98 -6.00 -2.81
C ASN A 17 2.49 -6.72 -1.56
N THR A 18 3.53 -7.57 -1.68
CA THR A 18 4.16 -8.20 -0.51
C THR A 18 4.75 -7.16 0.43
N ALA A 19 5.45 -6.16 -0.11
CA ALA A 19 6.01 -5.07 0.70
C ALA A 19 4.92 -4.25 1.41
N ALA A 20 3.76 -4.04 0.78
CA ALA A 20 2.62 -3.34 1.39
C ALA A 20 2.05 -4.12 2.58
N ASP A 21 1.87 -5.44 2.44
CA ASP A 21 1.43 -6.32 3.52
C ASP A 21 2.45 -6.37 4.67
N ASP A 22 3.74 -6.52 4.35
CA ASP A 22 4.81 -6.50 5.36
C ASP A 22 4.85 -5.17 6.12
N MET A 23 4.70 -4.05 5.41
CA MET A 23 4.62 -2.73 6.04
C MET A 23 3.41 -2.63 6.97
N TYR A 24 2.22 -3.02 6.50
CA TYR A 24 1.00 -2.97 7.30
C TYR A 24 1.12 -3.83 8.58
N ARG A 25 1.70 -5.04 8.46
CA ARG A 25 1.96 -5.92 9.61
C ARG A 25 2.98 -5.33 10.58
N SER A 26 4.05 -4.72 10.07
CA SER A 26 5.06 -4.07 10.93
C SER A 26 4.49 -2.87 11.70
N ALA A 27 3.49 -2.20 11.12
CA ALA A 27 2.79 -1.07 11.73
C ALA A 27 1.69 -1.50 12.72
N TYR A 28 1.45 -2.79 12.93
CA TYR A 28 0.34 -3.31 13.73
C TYR A 28 0.28 -2.75 15.16
N ALA A 29 1.43 -2.56 15.80
CA ALA A 29 1.50 -2.01 17.16
C ALA A 29 0.93 -0.58 17.23
N VAL A 30 1.13 0.22 16.19
CA VAL A 30 0.58 1.57 16.08
C VAL A 30 -0.88 1.52 15.67
N ILE A 31 -1.23 0.68 14.69
CA ILE A 31 -2.62 0.52 14.19
C ILE A 31 -3.58 0.09 15.32
N THR A 32 -3.11 -0.72 16.26
CA THR A 32 -3.93 -1.24 17.37
C THR A 32 -3.81 -0.46 18.66
N ALA A 33 -2.93 0.55 18.71
CA ALA A 33 -2.72 1.36 19.90
C ALA A 33 -4.03 2.09 20.27
N GLN A 34 -4.47 1.90 21.52
CA GLN A 34 -5.61 2.63 22.03
C GLN A 34 -5.21 4.06 22.36
N PRO A 35 -6.04 5.07 22.02
CA PRO A 35 -5.81 6.44 22.43
C PRO A 35 -5.70 6.56 23.96
N LEU A 36 -4.84 7.46 24.43
CA LEU A 36 -4.80 7.80 25.84
C LEU A 36 -6.13 8.39 26.29
N THR A 37 -6.56 8.02 27.48
CA THR A 37 -7.76 8.56 28.13
C THR A 37 -7.37 9.25 29.44
N ALA A 38 -7.98 10.40 29.70
CA ALA A 38 -7.73 11.14 30.93
C ALA A 38 -8.25 10.34 32.14
N LYS A 39 -7.42 10.16 33.16
CA LYS A 39 -7.78 9.44 34.39
C LYS A 39 -8.38 10.36 35.45
N SER A 40 -8.20 11.66 35.29
CA SER A 40 -8.70 12.70 36.18
C SER A 40 -8.98 14.00 35.42
N SER A 41 -9.49 15.02 36.13
CA SER A 41 -9.64 16.39 35.62
C SER A 41 -8.35 17.22 35.69
N SER A 42 -7.20 16.58 35.98
CA SER A 42 -5.91 17.26 36.04
C SER A 42 -5.52 17.87 34.68
N PRO A 43 -5.01 19.11 34.63
CA PRO A 43 -4.46 19.69 33.40
C PRO A 43 -3.33 18.86 32.78
N ILE A 44 -2.60 18.08 33.59
CA ILE A 44 -1.51 17.21 33.09
C ILE A 44 -2.10 16.04 32.28
N ASP A 45 -3.18 15.43 32.75
CA ASP A 45 -3.86 14.34 32.04
C ASP A 45 -4.45 14.85 30.72
N ALA A 46 -5.04 16.06 30.73
CA ALA A 46 -5.56 16.70 29.53
C ALA A 46 -4.45 16.98 28.49
N ALA A 47 -3.29 17.46 28.94
CA ALA A 47 -2.14 17.69 28.08
C ALA A 47 -1.58 16.38 27.50
N ALA A 48 -1.55 15.30 28.28
CA ALA A 48 -1.12 13.99 27.81
C ALA A 48 -2.03 13.42 26.71
N VAL A 49 -3.36 13.52 26.88
CA VAL A 49 -4.33 13.11 25.85
C VAL A 49 -4.20 13.96 24.58
N ALA A 50 -4.03 15.28 24.72
CA ALA A 50 -3.83 16.15 23.58
C ALA A 50 -2.52 15.82 22.83
N GLY A 51 -1.43 15.56 23.57
CA GLY A 51 -0.16 15.13 23.00
C GLY A 51 -0.24 13.79 22.27
N ASP A 52 -0.94 12.81 22.85
CA ASP A 52 -1.19 11.53 22.20
C ASP A 52 -1.98 11.70 20.90
N ALA A 53 -3.04 12.52 20.89
CA ALA A 53 -3.82 12.78 19.68
C ALA A 53 -2.99 13.40 18.55
N LEU A 54 -2.03 14.26 18.87
CA LEU A 54 -1.10 14.86 17.91
C LEU A 54 -0.10 13.85 17.32
N CYS A 55 0.13 12.74 17.99
CA CYS A 55 1.02 11.68 17.51
C CYS A 55 0.24 10.57 16.81
N ASN A 56 -0.78 10.02 17.48
CA ASN A 56 -1.47 8.81 17.10
C ASN A 56 -2.26 8.99 15.78
N VAL A 57 -3.01 10.09 15.66
CA VAL A 57 -3.83 10.36 14.45
C VAL A 57 -2.97 10.52 13.18
N PRO A 58 -1.90 11.35 13.17
CA PRO A 58 -1.04 11.44 11.99
C PRO A 58 -0.34 10.12 11.64
N TRP A 59 0.05 9.33 12.64
CA TRP A 59 0.66 8.02 12.40
C TRP A 59 -0.31 7.05 11.72
N HIS A 60 -1.56 6.98 12.18
CA HIS A 60 -2.58 6.17 11.51
C HIS A 60 -2.82 6.60 10.06
N GLN A 61 -2.92 7.91 9.82
CA GLN A 61 -3.11 8.46 8.48
C GLN A 61 -1.94 8.14 7.56
N LEU A 62 -0.70 8.26 8.06
CA LEU A 62 0.51 7.95 7.30
C LEU A 62 0.55 6.47 6.87
N VAL A 63 0.26 5.55 7.79
CA VAL A 63 0.27 4.11 7.52
C VAL A 63 -0.82 3.74 6.51
N ALA A 64 -2.02 4.31 6.66
CA ALA A 64 -3.12 4.08 5.72
C ALA A 64 -2.79 4.60 4.31
N ALA A 65 -2.30 5.85 4.20
CA ALA A 65 -1.95 6.46 2.93
C ALA A 65 -0.79 5.74 2.23
N ALA A 66 0.22 5.29 2.97
CA ALA A 66 1.31 4.50 2.43
C ALA A 66 0.80 3.16 1.87
N ASN A 67 -0.07 2.47 2.61
CA ASN A 67 -0.61 1.18 2.20
C ASN A 67 -1.49 1.32 0.95
N GLU A 68 -2.35 2.33 0.92
CA GLU A 68 -3.19 2.66 -0.25
C GLU A 68 -2.34 3.00 -1.48
N GLY A 69 -1.30 3.82 -1.31
CA GLY A 69 -0.40 4.21 -2.39
C GLY A 69 0.38 3.04 -2.98
N MET A 70 0.91 2.17 -2.12
CA MET A 70 1.64 0.97 -2.53
C MET A 70 0.72 -0.02 -3.26
N THR A 71 -0.43 -0.35 -2.68
CA THR A 71 -1.39 -1.29 -3.29
C THR A 71 -1.96 -0.76 -4.60
N THR A 72 -2.31 0.53 -4.69
CA THR A 72 -2.77 1.16 -5.93
C THR A 72 -1.73 1.06 -7.04
N THR A 73 -0.46 1.34 -6.71
CA THR A 73 0.65 1.27 -7.66
C THR A 73 0.88 -0.18 -8.10
N ALA A 74 0.94 -1.10 -7.15
CA ALA A 74 1.08 -2.53 -7.41
C ALA A 74 -0.02 -3.07 -8.34
N THR A 75 -1.29 -2.74 -8.08
CA THR A 75 -2.42 -3.12 -8.94
C THR A 75 -2.25 -2.60 -10.36
N LYS A 76 -1.85 -1.33 -10.54
CA LYS A 76 -1.60 -0.77 -11.88
C LYS A 76 -0.48 -1.50 -12.61
N MET A 77 0.60 -1.85 -11.91
CA MET A 77 1.72 -2.59 -12.50
C MET A 77 1.32 -4.00 -12.94
N VAL A 78 0.58 -4.72 -12.09
CA VAL A 78 0.07 -6.07 -12.41
C VAL A 78 -0.92 -6.03 -13.58
N ALA A 79 -1.85 -5.07 -13.58
CA ALA A 79 -2.82 -4.90 -14.66
C ALA A 79 -2.12 -4.60 -15.99
N THR A 80 -1.19 -3.63 -16.00
CA THR A 80 -0.42 -3.27 -17.21
C THR A 80 0.34 -4.46 -17.79
N GLY A 81 1.02 -5.25 -16.94
CA GLY A 81 1.71 -6.46 -17.39
C GLY A 81 0.78 -7.54 -17.93
N THR A 82 -0.41 -7.69 -17.34
CA THR A 82 -1.41 -8.69 -17.74
C THR A 82 -2.11 -8.31 -19.04
N ASP A 83 -2.55 -7.06 -19.17
CA ASP A 83 -3.24 -6.56 -20.37
C ASP A 83 -2.33 -6.59 -21.60
N TYR A 84 -1.05 -6.26 -21.43
CA TYR A 84 -0.07 -6.37 -22.51
C TYR A 84 0.15 -7.82 -22.94
N ALA A 85 0.27 -8.76 -21.99
CA ALA A 85 0.42 -10.17 -22.32
C ALA A 85 -0.78 -10.71 -23.11
N ALA A 86 -2.01 -10.34 -22.72
CA ALA A 86 -3.23 -10.75 -23.40
C ALA A 86 -3.35 -10.16 -24.81
N THR A 87 -2.94 -8.90 -25.00
CA THR A 87 -2.95 -8.26 -26.33
C THR A 87 -1.92 -8.87 -27.28
N GLU A 88 -0.71 -9.19 -26.80
CA GLU A 88 0.28 -9.90 -27.62
C GLU A 88 -0.16 -11.32 -27.98
N GLU A 89 -0.80 -12.05 -27.05
CA GLU A 89 -1.34 -13.38 -27.32
C GLU A 89 -2.42 -13.34 -28.41
N ALA A 90 -3.34 -12.38 -28.34
CA ALA A 90 -4.35 -12.17 -29.37
C ALA A 90 -3.73 -11.82 -30.73
N ALA A 91 -2.73 -10.92 -30.76
CA ALA A 91 -2.03 -10.54 -31.99
C ALA A 91 -1.24 -11.71 -32.59
N ALA A 92 -0.58 -12.53 -31.77
CA ALA A 92 0.10 -13.74 -32.21
C ALA A 92 -0.89 -14.77 -32.77
N SER A 93 -2.04 -14.96 -32.11
CA SER A 93 -3.10 -15.84 -32.60
C SER A 93 -3.56 -15.46 -34.01
N THR A 94 -3.81 -14.17 -34.26
CA THR A 94 -4.12 -13.67 -35.60
C THR A 94 -2.95 -13.86 -36.58
N ARG A 95 -1.72 -13.55 -36.19
CA ARG A 95 -0.56 -13.67 -37.10
C ARG A 95 -0.28 -15.10 -37.58
N PHE A 96 -0.52 -16.09 -36.73
CA PHE A 96 -0.12 -17.48 -37.01
C PHE A 96 -1.27 -18.41 -37.38
N TRP A 97 -2.52 -18.08 -37.02
CA TRP A 97 -3.64 -19.01 -37.11
C TRP A 97 -4.92 -18.44 -37.74
N SER A 98 -4.90 -17.20 -38.28
CA SER A 98 -6.01 -16.64 -39.08
C SER A 98 -5.78 -16.75 -40.58
#